data_AF-A0A433PGB4-F1
#
_entry.id   AF-A0A433PGB4-F1
#
_cell.length_a   1.000
_cell.length_b   1.000
_cell.length_c   1.000
_cell.angle_alpha   90.00
_cell.angle_beta   90.00
_cell.angle_gamma   90.00
#
_symmetry.space_group_name_H-M   'P 1'
#
loop_
_entity.id
_entity.type
_entity.pdbx_description
1 polymer ?
#
loop_
_entity_poly.entity_id
_entity_poly.type
_entity_poly.pdbx_seq_one_letter_code
_entity_poly.pdbx_strand_id
1 'polypeptide(L)'
;MYTLSLVIYAFIMAYMLFAAGWLTYRGIDFGIHSATWTPSTEKNVALVFAQPGFRDVIVSLAATYGLYVVSSIMYLEPWHMFTSFLQYLLLLPTYINILNIYAFCNIHDEEASCDFYSYSPIDGPSISPSANSWGTKGDNQISTDLGAVVAVSSAQGKQEVEVELPSDQLDINAAYEEALTRMQKKRENTPQVVDAKTKREDDNKSFRTNLLLFWIGCNALLIAVVTSQHFNGLFISGGGGNSYLAFILWSVAAMAAFRFIGSTAYLIFRFFTD
;
A
#
# COMPACT_ATOMS: atom_id res chain seq x y z
N MET A 1 18.85 2.44 8.58
CA MET A 1 17.70 1.61 8.13
C MET A 1 17.20 2.06 6.76
N TYR A 2 16.70 3.29 6.60
CA TYR A 2 16.22 3.82 5.30
C TYR A 2 17.26 3.73 4.16
N THR A 3 18.50 4.15 4.42
CA THR A 3 19.59 4.09 3.43
C THR A 3 19.94 2.67 3.02
N LEU A 4 19.88 1.70 3.95
CA LEU A 4 20.09 0.28 3.66
C LEU A 4 18.99 -0.27 2.74
N SER A 5 17.73 0.05 3.03
CA SER A 5 16.60 -0.36 2.19
C SER A 5 16.68 0.22 0.77
N LEU A 6 17.06 1.49 0.63
CA LEU A 6 17.31 2.12 -0.67
C LEU A 6 18.36 1.36 -1.48
N VAL A 7 19.50 1.03 -0.87
CA VAL A 7 20.60 0.32 -1.53
C VAL A 7 20.17 -1.09 -1.95
N ILE A 8 19.44 -1.82 -1.10
CA ILE A 8 18.93 -3.15 -1.42
C ILE A 8 17.96 -3.10 -2.62
N TYR A 9 16.99 -2.18 -2.62
CA TYR A 9 16.07 -2.04 -3.75
C TYR A 9 16.77 -1.62 -5.04
N ALA A 10 17.81 -0.78 -4.96
CA ALA A 10 18.64 -0.41 -6.11
C ALA A 10 19.36 -1.64 -6.71
N PHE A 11 19.93 -2.52 -5.88
CA PHE A 11 20.54 -3.76 -6.36
C PHE A 11 19.52 -4.71 -6.99
N ILE A 12 18.35 -4.86 -6.37
CA ILE A 12 17.26 -5.68 -6.93
C ILE A 12 16.86 -5.14 -8.31
N MET A 13 16.79 -3.81 -8.49
CA MET A 13 16.48 -3.24 -9.81
C MET A 13 17.57 -3.37 -10.83
N ALA A 14 18.82 -3.21 -10.43
CA ALA A 14 19.94 -3.49 -11.32
C ALA A 14 19.85 -4.92 -11.86
N TYR A 15 19.50 -5.90 -11.00
CA TYR A 15 19.27 -7.27 -11.41
C TYR A 15 18.04 -7.43 -12.32
N MET A 16 16.91 -6.79 -12.01
CA MET A 16 15.71 -6.85 -12.86
C MET A 16 15.96 -6.27 -14.26
N LEU A 17 16.74 -5.19 -14.37
CA LEU A 17 17.16 -4.65 -15.67
C LEU A 17 18.06 -5.59 -16.44
N PHE A 18 19.03 -6.20 -15.77
CA PHE A 18 19.87 -7.22 -16.38
C PHE A 18 19.03 -8.40 -16.88
N ALA A 19 18.07 -8.89 -16.07
CA ALA A 19 17.16 -9.96 -16.46
C ALA A 19 16.28 -9.57 -17.67
N ALA A 20 15.77 -8.34 -17.70
CA ALA A 20 15.00 -7.83 -18.84
C ALA A 20 15.84 -7.72 -20.13
N GLY A 21 17.10 -7.27 -20.01
CA GLY A 21 18.05 -7.26 -21.13
C GLY A 21 18.38 -8.66 -21.62
N TRP A 22 18.63 -9.60 -20.70
CA TRP A 22 18.87 -11.00 -21.01
C TRP A 22 17.67 -11.68 -21.68
N LEU A 23 16.45 -11.38 -21.21
CA LEU A 23 15.20 -11.85 -21.82
C LEU A 23 15.08 -11.35 -23.27
N THR A 24 15.41 -10.08 -23.52
CA THR A 24 15.40 -9.50 -24.87
C THR A 24 16.45 -10.17 -25.77
N TYR A 25 17.66 -10.41 -25.25
CA TYR A 25 18.71 -11.14 -25.96
C TYR A 25 18.27 -12.54 -26.38
N ARG A 26 17.66 -13.30 -25.45
CA ARG A 26 17.12 -14.64 -25.74
C ARG A 26 15.98 -14.59 -26.78
N GLY A 27 15.17 -13.52 -26.77
CA GLY A 27 14.16 -13.29 -27.80
C GLY A 27 14.74 -13.08 -29.20
N ILE A 28 15.87 -12.36 -29.31
CA ILE A 28 16.59 -12.17 -30.58
C ILE A 28 17.23 -13.47 -31.05
N ASP A 29 17.90 -14.19 -30.14
CA ASP A 29 18.57 -15.47 -30.43
C ASP A 29 17.59 -16.50 -30.99
N PHE A 30 16.39 -16.60 -30.42
CA PHE A 30 15.31 -17.42 -30.94
C PHE A 30 14.85 -17.00 -32.36
N GLY A 31 14.80 -15.69 -32.62
CA GLY A 31 14.43 -15.15 -33.93
C GLY A 31 15.48 -15.45 -35.02
N ILE A 32 16.77 -15.37 -34.70
CA ILE A 32 17.87 -15.60 -35.64
C ILE A 32 17.97 -17.09 -36.04
N HIS A 33 17.70 -18.00 -35.10
CA HIS A 33 17.74 -19.45 -35.36
C HIS A 33 16.49 -19.99 -36.07
N SER A 34 15.50 -19.14 -36.40
CA SER A 34 14.35 -19.55 -37.20
C SER A 34 14.75 -19.76 -38.68
N ALA A 35 14.20 -20.81 -39.32
CA ALA A 35 14.70 -21.43 -40.55
C ALA A 35 14.55 -20.60 -41.86
N THR A 36 14.48 -19.27 -41.80
CA THR A 36 14.22 -18.39 -42.95
C THR A 36 15.22 -17.22 -43.04
N TRP A 37 16.42 -17.37 -42.47
CA TRP A 37 17.46 -16.35 -42.55
C TRP A 37 18.02 -16.25 -43.98
N THR A 38 17.86 -15.09 -44.62
CA THR A 38 18.24 -14.84 -46.02
C THR A 38 19.38 -13.81 -46.04
N PRO A 39 20.26 -13.72 -47.06
CA PRO A 39 21.32 -12.70 -47.09
C PRO A 39 20.86 -11.24 -47.21
N SER A 40 19.56 -10.96 -47.35
CA SER A 40 19.00 -9.60 -47.45
C SER A 40 18.64 -9.00 -46.09
N THR A 41 19.28 -7.89 -45.70
CA THR A 41 19.13 -7.21 -44.40
C THR A 41 17.69 -6.79 -44.10
N GLU A 42 16.95 -6.23 -45.07
CA GLU A 42 15.58 -5.72 -44.84
C GLU A 42 14.58 -6.82 -44.51
N LYS A 43 14.68 -7.96 -45.20
CA LYS A 43 13.79 -9.11 -44.94
C LYS A 43 14.11 -9.76 -43.60
N ASN A 44 15.37 -9.78 -43.19
CA ASN A 44 15.77 -10.33 -41.89
C ASN A 44 15.23 -9.48 -40.74
N VAL A 45 15.27 -8.15 -40.87
CA VAL A 45 14.69 -7.24 -39.85
C VAL A 45 13.18 -7.46 -39.76
N ALA A 46 12.47 -7.50 -40.89
CA ALA A 46 11.02 -7.75 -40.90
C ALA A 46 10.65 -9.14 -40.33
N LEU A 47 11.45 -10.17 -40.59
CA LEU A 47 11.25 -11.52 -40.05
C LEU A 47 11.47 -11.57 -38.53
N VAL A 48 12.47 -10.85 -38.01
CA VAL A 48 12.73 -10.75 -36.57
C VAL A 48 11.59 -9.98 -35.88
N PHE A 49 11.10 -8.89 -36.48
CA PHE A 49 9.91 -8.16 -35.98
C PHE A 49 8.59 -8.92 -36.14
N ALA A 50 8.53 -9.94 -37.00
CA ALA A 50 7.35 -10.80 -37.11
C ALA A 50 7.21 -11.77 -35.93
N GLN A 51 8.27 -12.01 -35.16
CA GLN A 51 8.21 -12.86 -33.98
C GLN A 51 7.44 -12.16 -32.86
N PRO A 52 6.31 -12.73 -32.38
CA PRO A 52 5.42 -12.05 -31.44
C PRO A 52 6.13 -11.71 -30.13
N GLY A 53 6.88 -12.66 -29.55
CA GLY A 53 7.58 -12.43 -28.28
C GLY A 53 8.61 -11.31 -28.33
N PHE A 54 9.41 -11.23 -29.41
CA PHE A 54 10.39 -10.16 -29.58
C PHE A 54 9.74 -8.82 -29.86
N ARG A 55 8.78 -8.79 -30.80
CA ARG A 55 8.03 -7.59 -31.17
C ARG A 55 7.38 -6.94 -29.96
N ASP A 56 6.68 -7.72 -29.14
CA ASP A 56 5.90 -7.19 -28.02
C ASP A 56 6.82 -6.57 -26.95
N VAL A 57 7.99 -7.16 -26.69
CA VAL A 57 9.00 -6.61 -25.78
C VAL A 57 9.60 -5.30 -26.32
N ILE A 58 9.99 -5.26 -27.59
CA ILE A 58 10.55 -4.05 -28.21
C ILE A 58 9.52 -2.93 -28.26
N VAL A 59 8.27 -3.21 -28.63
CA VAL A 59 7.19 -2.22 -28.66
C VAL A 59 6.96 -1.64 -27.26
N SER A 60 6.94 -2.47 -26.21
CA SER A 60 6.77 -1.99 -24.83
C SER A 60 7.97 -1.15 -24.35
N LEU A 61 9.21 -1.56 -24.65
CA LEU A 61 10.41 -0.80 -24.27
C LEU A 61 10.49 0.53 -25.04
N ALA A 62 10.17 0.51 -26.33
CA ALA A 62 10.10 1.70 -27.17
C ALA A 62 8.98 2.65 -26.72
N ALA A 63 7.82 2.13 -26.34
CA ALA A 63 6.74 2.95 -25.79
C ALA A 63 7.12 3.55 -24.44
N THR A 64 7.77 2.78 -23.57
CA THR A 64 8.16 3.28 -22.24
C THR A 64 9.26 4.32 -22.38
N TYR A 65 10.42 3.97 -22.94
CA TYR A 65 11.57 4.87 -22.98
C TYR A 65 11.59 5.82 -24.17
N GLY A 66 11.14 5.35 -25.35
CA GLY A 66 11.13 6.16 -26.56
C GLY A 66 10.14 7.33 -26.48
N LEU A 67 8.94 7.12 -25.91
CA LEU A 67 8.01 8.24 -25.70
C LEU A 67 8.54 9.26 -24.68
N TYR A 68 9.29 8.83 -23.67
CA TYR A 68 10.00 9.78 -22.78
C TYR A 68 11.01 10.60 -23.56
N VAL A 69 11.84 9.98 -24.40
CA VAL A 69 12.83 10.72 -25.22
C VAL A 69 12.13 11.72 -26.15
N VAL A 70 11.09 11.28 -26.87
CA VAL A 70 10.33 12.14 -27.79
C VAL A 70 9.65 13.29 -27.04
N SER A 71 9.07 13.01 -25.86
CA SER A 71 8.51 14.05 -25.00
C SER A 71 9.59 15.04 -24.56
N SER A 72 10.74 14.59 -24.09
CA SER A 72 11.83 15.48 -23.65
C SER A 72 12.37 16.36 -24.78
N ILE A 73 12.40 15.87 -26.02
CA ILE A 73 12.76 16.67 -27.20
C ILE A 73 11.68 17.72 -27.50
N MET A 74 10.40 17.36 -27.38
CA MET A 74 9.29 18.30 -27.56
C MET A 74 9.29 19.44 -26.54
N TYR A 75 9.77 19.17 -25.31
CA TYR A 75 9.98 20.15 -24.25
C TYR A 75 11.32 20.92 -24.35
N LEU A 76 12.15 20.67 -25.37
CA LEU A 76 13.43 21.35 -25.65
C LEU A 76 14.51 21.23 -24.56
N GLU A 77 14.35 20.34 -23.58
CA GLU A 77 15.32 20.13 -22.50
C GLU A 77 15.72 18.65 -22.38
N PRO A 78 16.38 18.01 -23.36
CA PRO A 78 16.70 16.58 -23.30
C PRO A 78 17.77 16.22 -22.24
N TRP A 79 18.49 17.21 -21.72
CA TRP A 79 19.69 17.01 -20.89
C TRP A 79 19.41 16.30 -19.56
N HIS A 80 18.24 16.56 -18.94
CA HIS A 80 17.87 15.98 -17.64
C HIS A 80 17.75 14.44 -17.69
N MET A 81 17.45 13.88 -18.86
CA MET A 81 17.36 12.43 -19.02
C MET A 81 18.76 11.82 -18.97
N PHE A 82 19.74 12.34 -19.72
CA PHE A 82 21.07 11.74 -19.75
C PHE A 82 21.82 11.80 -18.41
N THR A 83 21.61 12.86 -17.63
CA THR A 83 22.32 13.02 -16.35
C THR A 83 21.72 12.20 -15.21
N SER A 84 20.39 12.02 -15.18
CA SER A 84 19.68 11.51 -14.01
C SER A 84 18.87 10.23 -14.25
N PHE A 85 18.78 9.75 -15.49
CA PHE A 85 17.96 8.58 -15.84
C PHE A 85 18.37 7.31 -15.11
N LEU A 86 19.67 7.00 -15.05
CA LEU A 86 20.13 5.77 -14.39
C LEU A 86 19.85 5.80 -12.88
N GLN A 87 20.04 6.95 -12.24
CA GLN A 87 19.77 7.13 -10.81
C GLN A 87 18.27 6.99 -10.51
N TYR A 88 17.43 7.63 -11.33
CA TYR A 88 15.97 7.54 -11.22
C TYR A 88 15.49 6.09 -11.38
N LEU A 89 16.02 5.39 -12.38
CA LEU A 89 15.61 4.03 -12.69
C LEU A 89 15.94 3.06 -11.54
N LEU A 90 17.12 3.18 -10.92
CA LEU A 90 17.49 2.37 -9.76
C LEU A 90 16.62 2.66 -8.52
N LEU A 91 16.12 3.89 -8.38
CA LEU A 91 15.30 4.31 -7.25
C LEU A 91 13.79 4.08 -7.44
N LEU A 92 13.35 3.71 -8.65
CA LEU A 92 11.93 3.54 -9.00
C LEU A 92 11.12 2.67 -8.01
N PRO A 93 11.55 1.46 -7.60
CA PRO A 93 10.75 0.64 -6.69
C PRO A 93 10.69 1.23 -5.31
N THR A 94 11.76 1.91 -4.88
CA THR A 94 11.75 2.54 -3.59
C THR A 94 10.75 3.69 -3.59
N TYR A 95 10.68 4.49 -4.66
CA TYR A 95 9.66 5.53 -4.78
C TYR A 95 8.24 4.96 -4.81
N ILE A 96 7.99 3.91 -5.59
CA ILE A 96 6.66 3.27 -5.66
C ILE A 96 6.24 2.73 -4.28
N ASN A 97 7.15 2.06 -3.57
CA ASN A 97 6.85 1.50 -2.25
C ASN A 97 6.64 2.60 -1.19
N ILE A 98 7.50 3.62 -1.18
CA ILE A 98 7.43 4.72 -0.20
C ILE A 98 6.14 5.54 -0.41
N LEU A 99 5.82 5.91 -1.64
CA LEU A 99 4.64 6.72 -1.94
C LEU A 99 3.34 5.99 -1.56
N ASN A 100 3.27 4.67 -1.78
CA ASN A 100 2.11 3.89 -1.35
C ASN A 100 1.95 3.89 0.17
N ILE A 101 3.05 3.76 0.93
CA ILE A 101 3.02 3.81 2.39
C ILE A 101 2.56 5.19 2.86
N TYR A 102 3.12 6.27 2.31
CA TYR A 102 2.72 7.63 2.67
C TYR A 102 1.25 7.91 2.32
N ALA A 103 0.76 7.43 1.18
CA ALA A 103 -0.66 7.57 0.82
C ALA A 103 -1.57 6.88 1.85
N PHE A 104 -1.21 5.69 2.34
CA PHE A 104 -1.98 5.02 3.39
C PHE A 104 -1.86 5.68 4.76
N CYS A 105 -0.74 6.34 5.06
CA CYS A 105 -0.56 7.10 6.29
C CYS A 105 -1.33 8.43 6.27
N ASN A 106 -1.38 9.13 5.13
CA ASN A 106 -2.07 10.42 5.02
C ASN A 106 -3.60 10.30 5.13
N ILE A 107 -4.20 9.17 4.73
CA ILE A 107 -5.65 8.95 4.87
C ILE A 107 -6.10 9.02 6.35
N HIS A 108 -5.24 8.67 7.31
CA HIS A 108 -5.56 8.80 8.74
C HIS A 108 -5.50 10.25 9.25
N ASP A 109 -4.59 11.07 8.71
CA ASP A 109 -4.34 12.43 9.20
C ASP A 109 -5.38 13.44 8.69
N GLU A 110 -5.81 13.30 7.42
CA GLU A 110 -6.88 14.12 6.84
C GLU A 110 -8.24 13.87 7.52
N GLU A 111 -8.47 12.65 8.02
CA GLU A 111 -9.68 12.29 8.76
C GLU A 111 -9.69 12.86 10.19
N ALA A 112 -8.54 12.82 10.88
CA ALA A 112 -8.38 13.45 12.19
C ALA A 112 -8.59 14.98 12.14
N SER A 113 -8.20 15.62 11.03
CA SER A 113 -8.42 17.06 10.80
C SER A 113 -9.90 17.40 10.54
N CYS A 114 -10.61 16.58 9.75
CA CYS A 114 -12.06 16.69 9.55
C CYS A 114 -12.84 16.50 10.87
N ASP A 115 -12.34 15.67 11.78
CA ASP A 115 -12.91 15.39 13.09
C ASP A 115 -12.67 16.48 14.14
N PHE A 116 -11.71 17.39 13.91
CA PHE A 116 -11.50 18.59 14.72
C PHE A 116 -12.47 19.71 14.31
N TYR A 117 -12.81 19.80 13.02
CA TYR A 117 -13.74 20.82 12.51
C TYR A 117 -15.22 20.45 12.72
N SER A 118 -15.55 19.18 12.95
CA SER A 118 -16.92 18.70 13.15
C SER A 118 -17.36 18.60 14.62
N TYR A 119 -16.49 18.94 15.58
CA TYR A 119 -16.81 18.85 17.02
C TYR A 119 -16.36 20.09 17.79
N SER A 120 -17.23 21.11 17.81
CA SER A 120 -17.27 22.05 18.93
C SER A 120 -18.21 21.45 19.98
N PRO A 121 -17.72 21.00 21.15
CA PRO A 121 -18.60 20.64 22.24
C PRO A 121 -19.04 21.93 22.93
N ILE A 122 -20.33 22.23 22.86
CA ILE A 122 -20.99 23.00 23.92
C ILE A 122 -21.23 21.98 25.04
N ASP A 123 -20.51 22.18 26.14
CA ASP A 123 -20.68 21.62 27.49
C ASP A 123 -20.43 20.11 27.69
N GLY A 124 -19.22 19.78 28.19
CA GLY A 124 -18.89 18.48 28.80
C GLY A 124 -17.45 18.43 29.30
N PRO A 125 -17.14 17.79 30.45
CA PRO A 125 -15.81 17.80 31.03
C PRO A 125 -14.81 17.06 30.12
N SER A 126 -13.66 17.68 29.90
CA SER A 126 -12.58 17.18 29.04
C SER A 126 -11.98 15.88 29.59
N ILE A 127 -12.27 14.75 28.95
CA ILE A 127 -11.61 13.48 29.20
C ILE A 127 -10.42 13.37 28.24
N SER A 128 -9.21 13.24 28.80
CA SER A 128 -7.99 13.04 28.03
C SER A 128 -7.95 11.60 27.47
N PRO A 129 -7.48 11.38 26.23
CA PRO A 129 -7.39 10.05 25.67
C PRO A 129 -6.12 9.39 26.19
N SER A 130 -6.22 8.64 27.28
CA SER A 130 -5.17 7.69 27.66
C SER A 130 -5.20 6.51 26.69
N ALA A 131 -4.32 6.54 25.70
CA ALA A 131 -3.91 5.35 24.99
C ALA A 131 -3.41 4.33 26.01
N ASN A 132 -4.04 3.16 26.05
CA ASN A 132 -3.44 1.83 26.32
C ASN A 132 -4.57 0.81 26.53
N SER A 133 -4.76 -0.09 25.56
CA SER A 133 -4.77 -1.55 25.79
C SER A 133 -5.34 -2.23 24.55
N TRP A 134 -4.53 -3.07 23.92
CA TRP A 134 -4.92 -4.02 22.87
C TRP A 134 -5.91 -5.10 23.37
N GLY A 135 -6.66 -4.84 24.43
CA GLY A 135 -7.36 -5.85 25.22
C GLY A 135 -8.75 -5.49 25.70
N THR A 136 -9.37 -4.37 25.26
CA THR A 136 -10.81 -4.10 25.50
C THR A 136 -11.24 -2.90 24.66
N LYS A 137 -11.67 -3.14 23.42
CA LYS A 137 -12.33 -2.10 22.63
C LYS A 137 -13.67 -1.77 23.31
N GLY A 138 -13.71 -0.69 24.11
CA GLY A 138 -14.96 -0.13 24.63
C GLY A 138 -15.09 0.01 26.16
N ASP A 139 -14.19 -0.54 26.99
CA ASP A 139 -14.21 -0.28 28.44
C ASP A 139 -13.40 0.99 28.77
N ASN A 140 -13.85 2.15 28.27
CA ASN A 140 -13.29 3.46 28.62
C ASN A 140 -13.99 4.12 29.84
N GLN A 141 -14.96 3.44 30.45
CA GLN A 141 -15.43 3.82 31.78
C GLN A 141 -14.38 3.33 32.77
N ILE A 142 -13.59 4.26 33.32
CA ILE A 142 -12.78 3.98 34.51
C ILE A 142 -13.76 3.43 35.54
N SER A 143 -13.67 2.14 35.87
CA SER A 143 -14.39 1.61 37.02
C SER A 143 -13.78 2.27 38.25
N THR A 144 -14.34 3.40 38.66
CA THR A 144 -14.01 4.14 39.89
C THR A 144 -14.50 3.38 41.13
N ASP A 145 -14.28 2.07 41.16
CA ASP A 145 -14.72 1.18 42.25
C ASP A 145 -13.59 0.28 42.73
N LEU A 146 -12.34 0.74 42.60
CA LEU A 146 -11.26 0.29 43.47
C LEU A 146 -10.65 1.54 44.11
N GLY A 147 -11.34 2.03 45.15
CA GLY A 147 -10.79 2.94 46.16
C GLY A 147 -10.25 4.27 45.61
N ALA A 148 -11.14 5.23 45.35
CA ALA A 148 -10.72 6.62 45.37
C ALA A 148 -10.29 6.96 46.80
N VAL A 149 -8.99 6.88 47.08
CA VAL A 149 -8.41 7.33 48.35
C VAL A 149 -8.61 8.84 48.42
N VAL A 150 -9.63 9.27 49.15
CA VAL A 150 -9.85 10.69 49.47
C VAL A 150 -8.78 11.06 50.49
N ALA A 151 -7.76 11.79 50.06
CA ALA A 151 -6.78 12.37 50.96
C ALA A 151 -7.47 13.42 51.85
N VAL A 152 -7.78 13.07 53.09
CA VAL A 152 -8.24 14.02 54.09
C VAL A 152 -7.02 14.81 54.57
N SER A 153 -7.02 16.11 54.32
CA SER A 153 -5.97 17.01 54.79
C SER A 153 -6.14 17.23 56.30
N SER A 154 -5.23 16.69 57.12
CA SER A 154 -5.09 17.09 58.52
C SER A 154 -3.82 17.91 58.73
N ALA A 155 -3.95 18.96 59.54
CA ALA A 155 -3.00 20.04 59.71
C ALA A 155 -1.77 19.63 60.53
N GLN A 156 -0.90 18.74 60.00
CA GLN A 156 0.47 18.50 60.48
C GLN A 156 1.24 17.49 59.59
N GLY A 157 1.51 17.86 58.33
CA GLY A 157 2.76 17.50 57.63
C GLY A 157 3.23 16.04 57.50
N LYS A 158 2.40 15.01 57.68
CA LYS A 158 2.74 13.61 57.36
C LYS A 158 1.62 12.96 56.56
N GLN A 159 1.96 12.43 55.38
CA GLN A 159 1.05 11.63 54.56
C GLN A 159 1.06 10.19 55.09
N GLU A 160 0.02 9.82 55.83
CA GLU A 160 -0.28 8.41 56.12
C GLU A 160 -1.60 8.05 55.44
N VAL A 161 -1.57 6.97 54.66
CA VAL A 161 -2.71 6.43 53.93
C VAL A 161 -3.39 5.44 54.87
N GLU A 162 -4.49 5.86 55.49
CA GLU A 162 -5.31 4.94 56.27
C GLU A 162 -6.21 4.17 55.28
N VAL A 163 -5.70 3.03 54.82
CA VAL A 163 -6.55 1.98 54.25
C VAL A 163 -7.25 1.36 55.43
N GLU A 164 -8.52 1.69 55.63
CA GLU A 164 -9.37 0.95 56.57
C GLU A 164 -9.55 -0.47 56.03
N LEU A 165 -8.60 -1.34 56.38
CA LEU A 165 -8.75 -2.78 56.29
C LEU A 165 -9.76 -3.16 57.37
N PRO A 166 -10.97 -3.63 57.03
CA PRO A 166 -11.90 -4.08 58.04
C PRO A 166 -11.26 -5.23 58.82
N SER A 167 -10.86 -4.98 60.07
CA SER A 167 -10.18 -5.96 60.92
C SER A 167 -11.16 -6.91 61.62
N ASP A 168 -12.46 -6.56 61.61
CA ASP A 168 -13.52 -7.36 62.19
C ASP A 168 -13.99 -8.45 61.22
N GLN A 169 -14.11 -9.68 61.74
CA GLN A 169 -14.43 -10.86 60.94
C GLN A 169 -15.81 -10.76 60.24
N LEU A 170 -16.70 -9.93 60.79
CA LEU A 170 -18.04 -9.68 60.25
C LEU A 170 -17.99 -8.85 58.95
N ASP A 171 -17.11 -7.85 58.89
CA ASP A 171 -16.95 -6.99 57.70
C ASP A 171 -16.22 -7.71 56.57
N ILE A 172 -15.28 -8.60 56.90
CA ILE A 172 -14.61 -9.49 55.92
C ILE A 172 -15.65 -10.39 55.24
N ASN A 173 -16.54 -11.00 56.03
CA ASN A 173 -17.58 -11.86 55.50
C ASN A 173 -18.60 -11.07 54.69
N ALA A 174 -18.98 -9.86 55.14
CA ALA A 174 -19.86 -8.98 54.39
C ALA A 174 -19.26 -8.57 53.03
N ALA A 175 -17.99 -8.17 53.00
CA ALA A 175 -17.28 -7.84 51.76
C ALA A 175 -17.11 -9.06 50.85
N TYR A 176 -16.88 -10.24 51.42
CA TYR A 176 -16.77 -11.50 50.69
C TYR A 176 -18.11 -11.92 50.06
N GLU A 177 -19.22 -11.81 50.81
CA GLU A 177 -20.57 -12.07 50.30
C GLU A 177 -20.98 -11.07 49.23
N GLU A 178 -20.62 -9.79 49.39
CA GLU A 178 -20.84 -8.75 48.38
C GLU A 178 -20.02 -9.04 47.10
N ALA A 179 -18.77 -9.49 47.24
CA ALA A 179 -17.93 -9.90 46.11
C ALA A 179 -18.49 -11.13 45.37
N LEU A 180 -18.98 -12.15 46.11
CA LEU A 180 -19.67 -13.30 45.53
C LEU A 180 -20.93 -12.88 44.76
N THR A 181 -21.70 -11.95 45.32
CA THR A 181 -22.91 -11.41 44.68
C THR A 181 -22.57 -10.61 43.42
N ARG A 182 -21.49 -9.83 43.44
CA ARG A 182 -20.96 -9.11 42.27
C ARG A 182 -20.47 -10.07 41.17
N MET A 183 -19.84 -11.19 41.53
CA MET A 183 -19.39 -12.21 40.57
C MET A 183 -20.55 -13.01 39.94
N GLN A 184 -21.63 -13.23 40.68
CA GLN A 184 -22.82 -13.93 40.18
C GLN A 184 -23.65 -13.08 39.20
N LYS A 185 -23.54 -11.75 39.26
CA LYS A 185 -24.21 -10.86 38.31
C LYS A 185 -23.50 -10.94 36.95
N LYS A 186 -24.14 -11.60 35.97
CA LYS A 186 -23.72 -11.55 34.57
C LYS A 186 -23.61 -10.07 34.17
N ARG A 187 -22.43 -9.63 33.71
CA ARG A 187 -22.26 -8.27 33.17
C ARG A 187 -23.31 -8.04 32.10
N GLU A 188 -24.23 -7.13 32.37
CA GLU A 188 -25.16 -6.66 31.35
C GLU A 188 -24.30 -5.92 30.33
N ASN A 189 -24.24 -6.45 29.11
CA ASN A 189 -23.58 -5.74 28.03
C ASN A 189 -24.50 -4.57 27.68
N THR A 190 -24.31 -3.43 28.33
CA THR A 190 -24.87 -2.18 27.83
C THR A 190 -24.43 -2.08 26.37
N PRO A 191 -25.35 -1.95 25.40
CA PRO A 191 -24.98 -1.78 24.01
C PRO A 191 -24.10 -0.52 23.95
N GLN A 192 -22.80 -0.76 23.76
CA GLN A 192 -21.79 0.27 23.64
C GLN A 192 -22.20 1.13 22.45
N VAL A 193 -22.62 2.37 22.72
CA VAL A 193 -22.84 3.35 21.64
C VAL A 193 -21.45 3.67 21.13
N VAL A 194 -21.05 2.99 20.06
CA VAL A 194 -19.75 3.17 19.42
C VAL A 194 -19.67 4.63 19.00
N ASP A 195 -18.72 5.36 19.59
CA ASP A 195 -18.43 6.74 19.20
C ASP A 195 -18.13 6.78 17.69
N ALA A 196 -18.64 7.80 17.00
CA ALA A 196 -18.56 7.90 15.55
C ALA A 196 -17.11 7.85 15.04
N LYS A 197 -16.16 8.37 15.83
CA LYS A 197 -14.72 8.33 15.56
C LYS A 197 -14.16 6.91 15.61
N THR A 198 -14.52 6.14 16.64
CA THR A 198 -14.07 4.74 16.77
C THR A 198 -14.64 3.85 15.66
N LYS A 199 -15.88 4.09 15.24
CA LYS A 199 -16.50 3.35 14.12
C LYS A 199 -15.77 3.61 12.79
N ARG A 200 -15.43 4.87 12.51
CA ARG A 200 -14.78 5.26 11.25
C ARG A 200 -13.35 4.73 11.14
N GLU A 201 -12.59 4.76 12.24
CA GLU A 201 -11.28 4.14 12.29
C GLU A 201 -11.33 2.62 12.05
N ASP A 202 -12.33 1.94 12.62
CA ASP A 202 -12.51 0.50 12.44
C ASP A 202 -12.95 0.14 11.01
N ASP A 203 -13.78 0.97 10.38
CA ASP A 203 -14.14 0.86 8.96
C ASP A 203 -12.89 1.03 8.05
N ASN A 204 -12.03 2.00 8.34
CA ASN A 204 -10.79 2.23 7.58
C ASN A 204 -9.79 1.07 7.71
N LYS A 205 -9.60 0.55 8.93
CA LYS A 205 -8.75 -0.62 9.18
C LYS A 205 -9.28 -1.85 8.44
N SER A 206 -10.61 -2.00 8.38
CA SER A 206 -11.28 -3.11 7.69
C SER A 206 -11.17 -2.99 6.17
N PHE A 207 -11.38 -1.78 5.61
CA PHE A 207 -11.22 -1.53 4.17
C PHE A 207 -9.80 -1.85 3.70
N ARG A 208 -8.77 -1.37 4.41
CA ARG A 208 -7.38 -1.65 4.10
C ARG A 208 -7.08 -3.15 4.09
N THR A 209 -7.61 -3.87 5.07
CA THR A 209 -7.41 -5.32 5.20
C THR A 209 -8.11 -6.07 4.06
N ASN A 210 -9.36 -5.70 3.76
CA ASN A 210 -10.14 -6.31 2.67
C ASN A 210 -9.53 -6.04 1.30
N LEU A 211 -9.00 -4.83 1.07
CA LEU A 211 -8.30 -4.49 -0.17
C LEU A 211 -7.03 -5.33 -0.34
N LEU A 212 -6.24 -5.50 0.72
CA LEU A 212 -5.05 -6.33 0.69
C LEU A 212 -5.40 -7.80 0.44
N LEU A 213 -6.43 -8.33 1.11
CA LEU A 213 -6.92 -9.70 0.92
C LEU A 213 -7.43 -9.92 -0.51
N PHE A 214 -8.20 -8.97 -1.05
CA PHE A 214 -8.65 -9.00 -2.44
C PHE A 214 -7.47 -8.98 -3.40
N TRP A 215 -6.47 -8.13 -3.16
CA TRP A 215 -5.26 -8.03 -3.98
C TRP A 215 -4.41 -9.31 -3.95
N ILE A 216 -4.16 -9.90 -2.77
CA ILE A 216 -3.46 -11.18 -2.67
C ILE A 216 -4.28 -12.29 -3.34
N GLY A 217 -5.61 -12.29 -3.12
CA GLY A 217 -6.54 -13.25 -3.71
C GLY A 217 -6.56 -13.21 -5.24
N CYS A 218 -6.60 -12.01 -5.84
CA CYS A 218 -6.60 -11.88 -7.29
C CYS A 218 -5.25 -12.27 -7.91
N ASN A 219 -4.12 -11.96 -7.25
CA ASN A 219 -2.80 -12.41 -7.70
C ASN A 219 -2.64 -13.94 -7.58
N ALA A 220 -3.13 -14.55 -6.49
CA ALA A 220 -3.10 -16.00 -6.30
C ALA A 220 -3.97 -16.72 -7.35
N LEU A 221 -5.17 -16.19 -7.63
CA LEU A 221 -6.04 -16.70 -8.69
C LEU A 221 -5.36 -16.59 -10.05
N LEU A 222 -4.72 -15.46 -10.35
CA LEU A 222 -4.00 -15.26 -11.61
C LEU A 222 -2.88 -16.29 -11.78
N ILE A 223 -2.08 -16.54 -10.74
CA ILE A 223 -1.01 -17.55 -10.78
C ILE A 223 -1.59 -18.95 -11.03
N ALA A 224 -2.69 -19.29 -10.35
CA ALA A 224 -3.36 -20.58 -10.51
C ALA A 224 -3.86 -20.77 -11.95
N VAL A 225 -4.47 -19.73 -12.53
CA VAL A 225 -4.97 -19.73 -13.91
C VAL A 225 -3.82 -19.87 -14.91
N VAL A 226 -2.76 -19.08 -14.76
CA VAL A 226 -1.59 -19.08 -15.67
C VAL A 226 -0.80 -20.39 -15.60
N THR A 227 -0.73 -21.02 -14.42
CA THR A 227 0.01 -22.29 -14.23
C THR A 227 -0.82 -23.51 -14.66
N SER A 228 -2.14 -23.38 -14.70
CA SER A 228 -3.01 -24.50 -15.07
C SER A 228 -2.86 -24.86 -16.55
N GLN A 229 -2.74 -26.15 -16.83
CA GLN A 229 -2.61 -26.66 -18.20
C GLN A 229 -3.91 -26.50 -19.02
N HIS A 230 -5.05 -26.32 -18.36
CA HIS A 230 -6.37 -26.18 -19.00
C HIS A 230 -6.49 -24.88 -19.79
N PHE A 231 -5.87 -23.79 -19.32
CA PHE A 231 -5.92 -22.49 -19.98
C PHE A 231 -4.72 -22.22 -20.90
N ASN A 232 -3.89 -23.23 -21.19
CA ASN A 232 -2.75 -23.09 -22.11
C ASN A 232 -3.17 -22.54 -23.48
N GLY A 233 -4.37 -22.87 -23.99
CA GLY A 233 -4.88 -22.35 -25.27
C GLY A 233 -5.13 -20.84 -25.28
N LEU A 234 -5.34 -20.20 -24.12
CA LEU A 234 -5.49 -18.74 -24.00
C LEU A 234 -4.14 -18.02 -23.91
N PHE A 235 -3.11 -18.70 -23.38
CA PHE A 235 -1.85 -18.06 -23.02
C PHE A 235 -0.66 -18.46 -23.89
N ILE A 236 -0.69 -19.64 -24.52
CA ILE A 236 0.38 -20.16 -25.37
C ILE A 236 -0.18 -20.29 -26.78
N SER A 237 0.13 -19.33 -27.64
CA SER A 237 -0.20 -19.42 -29.06
C SER A 237 0.82 -20.31 -29.77
N GLY A 238 0.38 -21.18 -30.68
CA GLY A 238 1.22 -22.19 -31.36
C GLY A 238 2.41 -21.65 -32.18
N GLY A 239 2.60 -20.32 -32.25
CA GLY A 239 3.75 -19.65 -32.86
C GLY A 239 4.84 -19.19 -31.88
N GLY A 240 4.89 -19.71 -30.65
CA GLY A 240 5.95 -19.39 -29.68
C GLY A 240 5.78 -18.07 -28.91
N GLY A 241 4.64 -17.39 -29.09
CA GLY A 241 4.28 -16.17 -28.36
C GLY A 241 3.39 -16.46 -27.14
N ASN A 242 3.72 -15.88 -25.99
CA ASN A 242 2.86 -15.90 -24.81
C ASN A 242 1.86 -14.74 -24.88
N SER A 243 0.58 -15.04 -25.13
CA SER A 243 -0.48 -14.04 -25.29
C SER A 243 -0.72 -13.21 -24.02
N TYR A 244 -0.48 -13.77 -22.84
CA TYR A 244 -0.58 -13.04 -21.58
C TYR A 244 0.53 -12.00 -21.44
N LEU A 245 1.77 -12.40 -21.75
CA LEU A 245 2.90 -11.48 -21.78
C LEU A 245 2.67 -10.37 -22.82
N ALA A 246 2.17 -10.73 -24.00
CA ALA A 246 1.79 -9.77 -25.04
C ALA A 246 0.76 -8.77 -24.50
N PHE A 247 -0.31 -9.23 -23.88
CA PHE A 247 -1.35 -8.36 -23.31
C PHE A 247 -0.78 -7.36 -22.29
N ILE A 248 0.09 -7.79 -21.38
CA ILE A 248 0.72 -6.89 -20.40
C ILE A 248 1.59 -5.84 -21.09
N LEU A 249 2.44 -6.28 -22.02
CA LEU A 249 3.37 -5.38 -22.73
C LEU A 249 2.61 -4.35 -23.58
N TRP A 250 1.53 -4.76 -24.26
CA TRP A 250 0.66 -3.87 -25.02
C TRP A 250 -0.17 -2.94 -24.11
N SER A 251 -0.59 -3.40 -22.93
CA SER A 251 -1.28 -2.56 -21.94
C SER A 251 -0.36 -1.46 -21.40
N VAL A 252 0.89 -1.80 -21.08
CA VAL A 252 1.91 -0.82 -20.69
C VAL A 252 2.16 0.19 -21.81
N ALA A 253 2.29 -0.27 -23.06
CA ALA A 253 2.44 0.61 -24.21
C ALA A 253 1.24 1.54 -24.40
N ALA A 254 0.02 1.03 -24.23
CA ALA A 254 -1.21 1.83 -24.30
C ALA A 254 -1.28 2.90 -23.20
N MET A 255 -0.92 2.56 -21.97
CA MET A 255 -0.84 3.54 -20.87
C MET A 255 0.23 4.60 -21.13
N ALA A 256 1.40 4.21 -21.66
CA ALA A 256 2.44 5.17 -22.03
C ALA A 256 1.97 6.12 -23.15
N ALA A 257 1.29 5.58 -24.17
CA ALA A 257 0.70 6.38 -25.23
C ALA A 257 -0.38 7.35 -24.72
N PHE A 258 -1.26 6.89 -23.83
CA PHE A 258 -2.27 7.75 -23.20
C PHE A 258 -1.63 8.92 -22.44
N ARG A 259 -0.59 8.66 -21.65
CA ARG A 259 0.17 9.71 -20.94
C ARG A 259 0.85 10.67 -21.91
N PHE A 260 1.41 10.15 -23.00
CA PHE A 260 2.05 10.96 -24.03
C PHE A 260 1.06 11.89 -24.76
N ILE A 261 -0.14 11.39 -25.08
CA ILE A 261 -1.22 12.20 -25.66
C ILE A 261 -1.61 13.34 -24.72
N GLY A 262 -1.78 13.04 -23.42
CA GLY A 262 -2.08 14.07 -22.42
C GLY A 262 -0.99 15.14 -22.30
N SER A 263 0.28 14.72 -22.26
CA SER A 263 1.43 15.64 -22.22
C SER A 263 1.54 16.51 -23.48
N THR A 264 1.30 15.92 -24.65
CA THR A 264 1.31 16.64 -25.93
C THR A 264 0.15 17.62 -26.04
N ALA A 265 -1.05 17.22 -25.60
CA ALA A 265 -2.21 18.11 -25.58
C ALA A 265 -1.99 19.33 -24.67
N TYR A 266 -1.39 19.12 -23.49
CA TYR A 266 -1.02 20.21 -22.57
C TYR A 266 -0.06 21.21 -23.23
N LEU A 267 0.98 20.74 -23.93
CA LEU A 267 1.90 21.60 -24.65
C LEU A 267 1.21 22.42 -25.74
N ILE A 268 0.31 21.80 -26.49
CA ILE A 268 -0.45 22.48 -27.54
C ILE A 268 -1.34 23.57 -26.93
N PHE A 269 -2.09 23.26 -25.86
CA PHE A 269 -2.93 24.26 -25.18
C PHE A 269 -2.11 25.40 -24.58
N ARG A 270 -0.96 25.09 -23.99
CA ARG A 270 -0.03 26.08 -23.46
C ARG A 270 0.46 27.01 -24.56
N PHE A 271 0.88 26.46 -25.70
CA PHE A 271 1.36 27.25 -26.84
C PHE A 271 0.32 28.22 -27.41
N PHE A 272 -0.97 27.90 -27.29
CA PHE A 272 -2.07 28.80 -27.71
C PHE A 272 -2.54 29.78 -26.62
N THR A 273 -2.17 29.55 -25.36
CA THR A 273 -2.57 30.39 -24.22
C THR A 273 -1.49 31.41 -23.85
N ASP A 274 -0.22 31.11 -24.11
CA ASP A 274 0.93 32.03 -24.04
C ASP A 274 1.00 32.93 -25.30
#